data_AF-A0A7S1YKS1-F1
#
_entry.id   AF-A0A7S1YKS1-F1
#
_cell.length_a   1.000
_cell.length_b   1.000
_cell.length_c   1.000
_cell.angle_alpha   90.00
_cell.angle_beta   90.00
_cell.angle_gamma   90.00
#
_symmetry.space_group_name_H-M   'P 1'
#
loop_
_entity.id
_entity.type
_entity.pdbx_description
1 polymer ?
#
loop_
_entity_poly.entity_id
_entity_poly.type
_entity_poly.pdbx_seq_one_letter_code
_entity_poly.pdbx_strand_id
1 'polypeptide(L)'
;EALENKGVEVRVISGQSGRQDFCFLMSAEKELIGPTMSTFSCWAGFLGNASLVRLYSVKSPRTIKAKLVTTQGEWFMYYNYTLPPLKEKIRFEGYEAEEQERRERIRRRYLVANGGS
;
A
#
# COMPACT_ATOMS: atom_id res chain seq x y z
N GLU A 1 -14.18 -8.29 -0.93
CA GLU A 1 -14.10 -9.76 -0.97
C GLU A 1 -13.00 -10.37 -0.09
N ALA A 2 -11.70 -10.23 -0.38
CA ALA A 2 -10.66 -10.94 0.38
C ALA A 2 -10.56 -10.59 1.89
N LEU A 3 -10.88 -9.35 2.26
CA LEU A 3 -10.92 -8.89 3.66
C LEU A 3 -12.25 -9.25 4.36
N GLU A 4 -13.36 -9.16 3.64
CA GLU A 4 -14.69 -9.57 4.13
C GLU A 4 -14.71 -11.07 4.46
N ASN A 5 -14.05 -11.89 3.63
CA ASN A 5 -13.87 -13.32 3.86
C ASN A 5 -13.04 -13.65 5.12
N LYS A 6 -12.33 -12.67 5.68
CA LYS A 6 -11.62 -12.78 6.96
C LYS A 6 -12.44 -12.23 8.14
N GLY A 7 -13.73 -11.96 7.94
CA GLY A 7 -14.61 -11.38 8.95
C GLY A 7 -14.34 -9.90 9.24
N VAL A 8 -13.62 -9.20 8.36
CA VAL A 8 -13.38 -7.77 8.49
C VAL A 8 -14.51 -7.03 7.79
N GLU A 9 -15.18 -6.13 8.51
CA GLU A 9 -16.15 -5.23 7.89
C GLU A 9 -15.42 -4.25 6.97
N VAL A 10 -15.71 -4.32 5.67
CA VAL A 10 -15.11 -3.44 4.66
C VAL A 10 -16.18 -2.53 4.12
N ARG A 11 -15.86 -1.24 4.05
CA ARG A 11 -16.69 -0.25 3.36
C ARG A 11 -15.82 0.49 2.36
N VAL A 12 -16.22 0.45 1.10
CA VAL A 12 -15.64 1.33 0.08
C VAL A 12 -16.43 2.63 0.13
N ILE A 13 -15.74 3.72 0.40
CA ILE A 13 -16.34 5.05 0.44
C ILE A 13 -16.14 5.69 -0.93
N SER A 14 -17.20 6.24 -1.51
CA SER A 14 -17.19 6.88 -2.83
C SER A 14 -18.01 8.17 -2.82
N GLY A 15 -17.72 9.09 -3.75
CA GLY A 15 -18.45 10.36 -3.88
C GLY A 15 -18.02 11.45 -2.87
N GLN A 16 -16.92 11.21 -2.14
CA GLN A 16 -16.32 12.19 -1.25
C GLN A 16 -15.34 13.11 -2.00
N SER A 17 -15.19 14.33 -1.50
CA SER A 17 -14.11 15.22 -1.91
C SER A 17 -12.78 14.77 -1.29
N GLY A 18 -11.66 15.12 -1.92
CA GLY A 18 -10.35 14.77 -1.36
C GLY A 18 -10.11 15.30 0.06
N ARG A 19 -10.74 16.41 0.46
CA ARG A 19 -10.69 16.91 1.84
C ARG A 19 -11.43 15.99 2.81
N GLN A 20 -12.59 15.47 2.42
CA GLN A 20 -13.35 14.51 3.23
C GLN A 20 -12.59 13.20 3.38
N ASP A 21 -12.01 12.69 2.29
CA ASP A 21 -11.14 11.50 2.33
C ASP A 21 -9.97 11.72 3.29
N PHE A 22 -9.31 12.89 3.22
CA PHE A 22 -8.21 13.21 4.12
C PHE A 22 -8.64 13.24 5.59
N CYS A 23 -9.75 13.91 5.90
CA CYS A 23 -10.30 13.94 7.27
C CYS A 23 -10.62 12.53 7.78
N PHE A 24 -11.15 11.67 6.91
CA PHE A 24 -11.41 10.27 7.24
C PHE A 24 -10.10 9.53 7.59
N LEU A 25 -9.03 9.68 6.79
CA LEU A 25 -7.72 9.09 7.09
C LEU A 25 -7.13 9.62 8.41
N MET A 26 -7.28 10.92 8.70
CA MET A 26 -6.83 11.53 9.96
C MET A 26 -7.56 10.98 11.18
N SER A 27 -8.84 10.59 11.02
CA SER A 27 -9.66 10.00 12.08
C SER A 27 -9.39 8.52 12.35
N ALA A 28 -8.53 7.85 11.58
CA ALA A 28 -8.19 6.47 11.86
C ALA A 28 -7.49 6.37 13.23
N GLU A 29 -7.99 5.52 14.13
CA GLU A 29 -7.45 5.39 15.49
C GLU A 29 -6.56 4.15 15.65
N LYS A 30 -7.02 2.99 15.15
CA LYS A 30 -6.30 1.73 15.33
C LYS A 30 -5.10 1.65 14.38
N GLU A 31 -5.36 1.66 13.09
CA GLU A 31 -4.34 1.43 12.08
C GLU A 31 -4.66 2.20 10.80
N LEU A 32 -3.63 2.80 10.20
CA LEU A 32 -3.70 3.41 8.88
C LEU A 32 -2.78 2.63 7.93
N ILE A 33 -3.33 2.11 6.84
CA ILE A 33 -2.56 1.43 5.80
C ILE A 33 -2.70 2.23 4.51
N GLY A 34 -1.58 2.61 3.89
CA GLY A 34 -1.62 3.42 2.68
C GLY A 34 -0.32 3.39 1.89
N PRO A 35 -0.35 3.75 0.59
CA PRO A 35 0.86 3.76 -0.21
C PRO A 35 1.77 4.91 0.21
N THR A 36 3.07 4.64 0.31
CA THR A 36 4.12 5.59 0.71
C THR A 36 4.24 6.78 -0.24
N MET A 37 3.82 6.61 -1.50
CA MET A 37 3.82 7.68 -2.50
C MET A 37 2.59 8.59 -2.42
N SER A 38 1.61 8.28 -1.57
CA SER A 38 0.44 9.13 -1.38
C SER A 38 0.73 10.20 -0.35
N THR A 39 0.73 11.46 -0.79
CA THR A 39 0.82 12.63 0.09
C THR A 39 -0.25 12.60 1.19
N PHE A 40 -1.46 12.14 0.87
CA PHE A 40 -2.56 12.02 1.84
C PHE A 40 -2.25 10.97 2.92
N SER A 41 -1.78 9.78 2.52
CA SER A 41 -1.43 8.71 3.46
C SER A 41 -0.24 9.08 4.34
N CYS A 42 0.76 9.76 3.79
CA CYS A 42 1.91 10.24 4.55
C CYS A 42 1.51 11.29 5.59
N TRP A 43 0.79 12.34 5.19
CA TRP A 43 0.37 13.38 6.15
C TRP A 43 -0.59 12.85 7.21
N ALA A 44 -1.53 11.97 6.83
CA ALA A 44 -2.40 11.31 7.79
C ALA A 44 -1.62 10.39 8.75
N GLY A 45 -0.55 9.74 8.25
CA GLY A 45 0.35 8.97 9.10
C GLY A 45 1.12 9.83 10.11
N PHE A 46 1.58 11.01 9.71
CA PHE A 46 2.35 11.90 10.58
C PHE A 46 1.49 12.64 11.60
N LEU A 47 0.33 13.14 11.16
CA LEU A 47 -0.49 14.08 11.94
C LEU A 47 -1.76 13.45 12.51
N GLY A 48 -2.19 12.30 11.98
CA GLY A 48 -3.44 11.65 12.35
C GLY A 48 -3.36 10.84 13.63
N ASN A 49 -4.51 10.32 14.06
CA ASN A 49 -4.69 9.67 15.36
C ASN A 49 -4.29 8.19 15.40
N ALA A 50 -3.86 7.62 14.27
CA ALA A 50 -3.62 6.18 14.18
C ALA A 50 -2.50 5.74 15.13
N SER A 51 -2.72 4.66 15.87
CA SER A 51 -1.69 4.08 16.76
C SER A 51 -0.58 3.37 15.99
N LEU A 52 -0.91 2.82 14.82
CA LEU A 52 0.02 2.17 13.90
C LEU A 52 -0.21 2.69 12.47
N VAL A 53 0.88 2.96 11.76
CA VAL A 53 0.83 3.37 10.36
C VAL A 53 1.71 2.46 9.53
N ARG A 54 1.12 1.81 8.53
CA ARG A 54 1.83 0.94 7.58
C ARG A 54 1.81 1.60 6.21
N LEU A 55 2.93 2.23 5.90
CA LEU A 55 3.15 2.84 4.59
C LEU A 55 3.78 1.81 3.66
N TYR A 56 3.14 1.54 2.55
CA TYR A 56 3.58 0.47 1.66
C TYR A 56 3.99 0.93 0.27
N SER A 57 4.82 0.16 -0.40
CA SER A 57 5.06 0.31 -1.83
C SER A 57 5.05 -1.05 -2.48
N VAL A 58 4.64 -1.06 -3.75
CA VAL A 58 4.60 -2.27 -4.55
C VAL A 58 5.85 -2.28 -5.44
N LYS A 59 6.68 -3.32 -5.31
CA LYS A 59 7.84 -3.57 -6.18
C LYS A 59 7.34 -3.78 -7.60
N SER A 60 7.75 -2.91 -8.50
CA SER A 60 7.48 -2.99 -9.92
C SER A 60 8.71 -2.48 -10.67
N PRO A 61 8.90 -2.82 -11.96
CA PRO A 61 9.99 -2.27 -12.75
C PRO A 61 10.04 -0.73 -12.71
N ARG A 62 8.88 -0.07 -12.57
CA ARG A 62 8.76 1.38 -12.45
C ARG A 62 9.25 1.89 -11.10
N THR A 63 8.86 1.26 -9.99
CA THR A 63 9.24 1.70 -8.63
C THR A 63 10.71 1.40 -8.33
N ILE A 64 11.26 0.33 -8.90
CA ILE A 64 12.70 0.02 -8.86
C ILE A 64 13.51 1.06 -9.65
N LYS A 65 13.10 1.38 -10.90
CA LYS A 65 13.79 2.40 -11.71
C LYS A 65 13.76 3.80 -11.07
N ALA A 66 12.67 4.12 -10.37
CA ALA A 66 12.54 5.38 -9.63
C ALA A 66 13.32 5.40 -8.30
N LYS A 67 14.07 4.34 -7.97
CA LYS A 67 14.80 4.15 -6.70
C LYS A 67 13.91 4.29 -5.46
N LEU A 68 12.61 4.04 -5.59
CA LEU A 68 11.65 4.11 -4.49
C LEU A 68 11.67 2.84 -3.63
N VAL A 69 12.16 1.74 -4.20
CA VAL A 69 12.40 0.46 -3.52
C VAL A 69 13.72 -0.10 -4.08
N THR A 70 14.63 -0.57 -3.23
CA THR A 70 15.85 -1.23 -3.74
C THR A 70 15.53 -2.62 -4.28
N THR A 71 16.43 -3.18 -5.07
CA THR A 71 16.35 -4.56 -5.59
C THR A 71 16.31 -5.63 -4.49
N GLN A 72 16.81 -5.33 -3.30
CA GLN A 72 16.75 -6.22 -2.13
C GLN A 72 15.47 -6.02 -1.29
N GLY A 73 14.59 -5.08 -1.67
CA GLY A 73 13.40 -4.73 -0.90
C GLY A 73 13.68 -3.81 0.30
N GLU A 74 14.93 -3.45 0.53
CA GLU A 74 15.31 -2.42 1.49
C GLU A 74 14.96 -1.04 0.92
N TRP A 75 14.47 -0.15 1.75
CA TRP A 75 13.97 1.16 1.30
C TRP A 75 15.11 2.15 1.12
N PHE A 76 14.97 3.07 0.16
CA PHE A 76 15.63 4.37 0.25
C PHE A 76 14.96 5.11 1.42
N MET A 77 15.56 5.02 2.60
CA MET A 77 15.11 5.72 3.80
C MET A 77 15.25 7.23 3.59
N TYR A 78 14.26 7.88 2.99
CA TYR A 78 14.19 9.34 3.00
C TYR A 78 13.93 9.89 4.41
N TYR A 79 13.43 9.05 5.32
CA TYR A 79 13.06 9.47 6.66
C TYR A 79 13.71 8.57 7.72
N ASN A 80 14.87 8.98 8.22
CA ASN A 80 15.39 8.49 9.49
C ASN A 80 14.70 9.30 10.59
N TYR A 81 13.48 8.90 10.98
CA TYR A 81 12.71 9.65 11.98
C TYR A 81 13.50 9.72 13.30
N THR A 82 13.92 10.93 13.65
CA THR A 82 14.60 11.21 14.90
C THR A 82 13.61 11.45 16.05
N LEU A 83 12.35 11.77 15.73
CA LEU A 83 11.28 11.91 16.71
C LEU A 83 10.76 10.54 17.16
N PRO A 84 10.88 10.18 18.46
CA PRO A 84 10.47 8.87 18.97
C PRO A 84 9.02 8.49 18.66
N PRO A 85 8.02 9.38 18.78
CA PRO A 85 6.62 9.02 18.50
C PRO A 85 6.39 8.55 17.07
N LEU A 86 7.11 9.10 16.09
CA LEU A 86 6.98 8.68 14.69
C LEU A 86 7.72 7.38 14.42
N LYS A 87 8.87 7.18 15.07
CA LYS A 87 9.69 5.96 14.92
C LYS A 87 8.96 4.71 15.44
N GLU A 88 8.20 4.84 16.51
CA GLU A 88 7.43 3.72 17.08
C GLU A 88 6.15 3.43 16.28
N LYS A 89 5.54 4.48 15.73
CA LYS A 89 4.23 4.43 15.04
C LYS A 89 4.32 4.00 13.58
N ILE A 90 5.36 4.40 12.85
CA ILE A 90 5.39 4.27 11.38
C ILE A 90 6.27 3.11 10.94
N ARG A 91 5.68 2.21 10.15
CA ARG A 91 6.35 1.07 9.53
C ARG A 91 6.26 1.17 8.01
N PHE A 92 7.38 0.90 7.34
CA PHE A 92 7.43 0.85 5.88
C PHE A 92 7.47 -0.59 5.40
N GLU A 93 6.64 -0.92 4.40
CA GLU A 93 6.47 -2.29 3.92
C GLU A 93 6.58 -2.38 2.40
N GLY A 94 7.48 -3.23 1.92
CA GLY A 94 7.58 -3.55 0.50
C GLY A 94 6.75 -4.78 0.18
N TYR A 95 5.74 -4.64 -0.69
CA TYR A 95 5.02 -5.76 -1.26
C TYR A 95 5.58 -6.07 -2.65
N GLU A 96 5.69 -7.34 -3.01
CA GLU A 96 5.99 -7.70 -4.38
C GLU A 96 4.73 -7.49 -5.22
N ALA A 97 4.83 -6.80 -6.35
CA ALA A 97 3.72 -6.86 -7.31
C ALA A 97 3.56 -8.34 -7.67
N GLU A 98 2.34 -8.85 -7.57
CA GLU A 98 1.91 -10.10 -8.20
C GLU A 98 1.95 -9.97 -9.75
N GLU A 99 3.06 -9.50 -10.31
CA GLU A 99 3.45 -9.68 -11.70
C GLU A 99 3.45 -11.18 -12.04
N GLN A 100 3.55 -12.06 -11.04
CA GLN A 100 3.52 -13.52 -11.12
C GLN A 100 2.08 -14.09 -11.29
N GLU A 101 1.09 -13.66 -10.51
CA GLU A 101 -0.31 -14.09 -10.74
C GLU A 101 -0.91 -13.48 -12.01
N ARG A 102 -0.51 -12.25 -12.36
CA ARG A 102 -1.00 -11.59 -13.59
C ARG A 102 -0.38 -12.21 -14.85
N ARG A 103 0.92 -12.56 -14.83
CA ARG A 103 1.55 -13.34 -15.91
C ARG A 103 1.00 -14.76 -16.00
N GLU A 104 0.69 -15.43 -14.89
CA GLU A 104 0.03 -16.75 -14.92
C GLU A 104 -1.41 -16.68 -15.43
N ARG A 105 -2.19 -15.65 -15.09
CA ARG A 105 -3.54 -15.42 -15.67
C ARG A 105 -3.48 -15.19 -17.17
N ILE A 106 -2.50 -14.41 -17.63
CA ILE A 106 -2.28 -14.12 -19.05
C ILE A 106 -1.80 -15.41 -19.77
N ARG A 107 -0.86 -16.16 -19.21
CA ARG A 107 -0.37 -17.47 -19.73
C ARG A 107 -1.46 -18.55 -19.76
N ARG A 108 -2.32 -18.64 -18.74
CA ARG A 108 -3.49 -19.53 -18.72
C ARG A 108 -4.53 -19.13 -19.77
N ARG A 109 -4.78 -17.84 -19.99
CA ARG A 109 -5.63 -17.36 -21.10
C ARG A 109 -5.06 -17.67 -22.47
N TYR A 110 -3.74 -17.55 -22.67
CA TYR A 110 -3.10 -17.93 -23.95
C TYR A 110 -3.12 -19.44 -24.21
N LEU A 111 -2.99 -20.29 -23.19
CA LEU A 111 -3.08 -21.77 -23.33
C LEU A 111 -4.52 -22.26 -23.59
N VAL A 112 -5.54 -21.56 -23.07
CA VAL A 112 -6.95 -21.86 -23.35
C VAL A 112 -7.39 -21.32 -24.72
N ALA A 113 -6.82 -20.20 -25.19
CA ALA A 113 -7.16 -19.60 -26.48
C ALA A 113 -6.47 -20.27 -27.69
N ASN A 114 -5.34 -20.96 -27.48
CA ASN A 114 -4.54 -21.57 -28.56
C ASN A 114 -4.65 -23.10 -28.63
N GLY A 115 -5.72 -23.70 -28.13
CA GLY A 115 -6.11 -25.08 -28.46
C GLY A 115 -5.13 -26.16 -28.01
N GLY A 116 -5.30 -26.66 -26.78
CA GLY A 116 -4.93 -28.03 -26.46
C GLY A 116 -5.92 -29.02 -27.07
N SER A 117 -5.89 -29.18 -28.39
CA SER A 117 -6.28 -30.32 -29.23
C SER A 117 -6.00 -29.97 -30.68
#